data_AF-I3Z824-F1
#
_entry.id   AF-I3Z824-F1
#
_cell.length_a   1.000
_cell.length_b   1.000
_cell.length_c   1.000
_cell.angle_alpha   90.00
_cell.angle_beta   90.00
_cell.angle_gamma   90.00
#
_symmetry.space_group_name_H-M   'P 1'
#
loop_
_entity.id
_entity.type
_entity.pdbx_description
1 polymer ?
#
loop_
_entity_poly.entity_id
_entity_poly.type
_entity_poly.pdbx_seq_one_letter_code
_entity_poly.pdbx_strand_id
1 'polypeptide(L)'
;MNALKRITEVSQNMNKLAQRFDDLGGGFIKSKEDLLEIANSAERLIIAYNQNKELDIKGKLIDAHIKKMTLDFQKSQLILEKVFGERDKVLSQQFKVIDEGIRSGNSELMLMGMKTMTEYASNCPIRNFDEFKRILNDPNETLYLDF
;
A
#
# COMPACT_ATOMS: atom_id res chain seq x y z
N MET A 1 -1.83 7.83 27.09
CA MET A 1 -1.91 7.49 28.53
C MET A 1 -3.02 8.22 29.32
N ASN A 2 -3.78 9.16 28.73
CA ASN A 2 -4.70 10.03 29.48
C ASN A 2 -6.20 9.59 29.48
N ALA A 3 -6.63 8.77 28.51
CA ALA A 3 -8.04 8.39 28.35
C ALA A 3 -8.48 7.27 29.31
N LEU A 4 -7.70 6.19 29.43
CA LEU A 4 -7.97 5.09 30.36
C LEU A 4 -8.05 5.55 31.83
N LYS A 5 -7.16 6.47 32.23
CA LYS A 5 -7.17 7.05 33.58
C LYS A 5 -8.44 7.85 33.85
N ARG A 6 -8.86 8.69 32.89
CA ARG A 6 -10.14 9.43 32.96
C ARG A 6 -11.36 8.50 33.01
N ILE A 7 -11.30 7.34 32.34
CA ILE A 7 -12.37 6.32 32.36
C ILE A 7 -12.51 5.72 33.75
N THR A 8 -11.39 5.33 34.36
CA THR A 8 -11.37 4.80 35.72
C THR A 8 -11.88 5.84 36.71
N GLU A 9 -11.50 7.11 36.55
CA GLU A 9 -11.98 8.22 37.40
C GLU A 9 -13.50 8.47 37.24
N VAL A 10 -14.04 8.48 36.02
CA VAL A 10 -15.48 8.66 35.78
C VAL A 10 -16.28 7.49 36.37
N SER A 11 -15.84 6.26 36.16
CA SER A 11 -16.51 5.06 36.69
C SER A 11 -16.47 5.03 38.23
N GLN A 12 -15.33 5.39 38.83
CA GLN A 12 -15.21 5.54 40.29
C GLN A 12 -16.11 6.66 40.85
N ASN A 13 -16.21 7.78 40.14
CA ASN A 13 -17.06 8.90 40.57
C ASN A 13 -18.55 8.56 40.48
N MET A 14 -18.98 7.84 39.45
CA MET A 14 -20.37 7.38 39.34
C MET A 14 -20.72 6.34 40.41
N ASN A 15 -19.81 5.41 40.73
CA ASN A 15 -20.02 4.45 41.82
C ASN A 15 -20.13 5.14 43.19
N LYS A 16 -19.29 6.14 43.46
CA LYS A 16 -19.38 6.96 44.68
C LYS A 16 -20.69 7.76 44.75
N LEU A 17 -21.16 8.25 43.61
CA LEU A 17 -22.42 8.98 43.54
C LEU A 17 -23.60 8.06 43.84
N ALA A 18 -23.63 6.85 43.28
CA ALA A 18 -24.64 5.84 43.57
C ALA A 18 -24.69 5.48 45.07
N GLN A 19 -23.53 5.27 45.71
CA GLN A 19 -23.45 5.01 47.15
C GLN A 19 -23.99 6.17 47.99
N ARG A 20 -23.65 7.42 47.65
CA ARG A 20 -24.17 8.60 48.34
C ARG A 20 -25.69 8.76 48.22
N PHE A 21 -26.28 8.23 47.16
CA PHE A 21 -27.74 8.21 46.98
C PHE A 21 -28.42 7.11 47.78
N ASP A 22 -27.79 5.94 47.94
CA ASP A 22 -28.28 4.88 48.84
C ASP A 22 -28.36 5.39 50.30
N ASP A 23 -27.38 6.18 50.73
CA ASP A 23 -27.31 6.76 52.07
C ASP A 23 -28.38 7.84 52.34
N LEU A 24 -29.02 8.38 51.28
CA LEU A 24 -29.94 9.52 51.37
C LEU A 24 -31.41 9.15 51.59
N GLY A 25 -31.76 7.86 51.64
CA GLY A 25 -33.08 7.40 52.07
C GLY A 25 -34.26 7.94 51.24
N GLY A 26 -34.49 7.35 50.07
CA GLY A 26 -35.78 7.25 49.36
C GLY A 26 -36.58 8.53 49.07
N GLY A 27 -36.70 8.92 47.79
CA GLY A 27 -37.83 9.75 47.37
C GLY A 27 -37.77 10.44 46.01
N PHE A 28 -36.60 10.65 45.40
CA PHE A 28 -36.49 11.57 44.25
C PHE A 28 -35.86 11.03 42.96
N ILE A 29 -35.42 9.77 42.86
CA ILE A 29 -34.92 9.19 41.58
C ILE A 29 -35.36 7.72 41.46
N LYS A 30 -35.66 7.30 40.21
CA LYS A 30 -35.85 5.90 39.80
C LYS A 30 -34.70 5.02 40.34
N SER A 31 -35.01 3.76 40.63
CA SER A 31 -34.18 2.76 41.34
C SER A 31 -32.67 2.86 41.11
N LYS A 32 -31.87 2.52 42.13
CA LYS A 32 -30.41 2.33 42.05
C LYS A 32 -29.98 1.55 40.79
N GLU A 33 -30.78 0.57 40.40
CA GLU A 33 -30.65 -0.20 39.17
C GLU A 33 -30.56 0.67 37.90
N ASP A 34 -31.38 1.73 37.78
CA ASP A 34 -31.39 2.65 36.64
C ASP A 34 -30.08 3.45 36.57
N LEU A 35 -29.53 3.86 37.72
CA LEU A 35 -28.24 4.55 37.80
C LEU A 35 -27.08 3.62 37.39
N LEU A 36 -27.12 2.37 37.80
CA LEU A 36 -26.15 1.34 37.39
C LEU A 36 -26.25 1.05 35.90
N GLU A 37 -27.47 1.00 35.33
CA GLU A 37 -27.67 0.81 33.90
C GLU A 37 -27.13 1.98 33.08
N ILE A 38 -27.34 3.22 33.54
CA ILE A 38 -26.76 4.43 32.94
C ILE A 38 -25.23 4.38 32.98
N ALA A 39 -24.65 4.02 34.14
CA ALA A 39 -23.20 3.90 34.30
C ALA A 39 -22.59 2.87 33.35
N ASN A 40 -23.18 1.68 33.26
CA ASN A 40 -22.75 0.62 32.36
C ASN A 40 -22.90 1.03 30.88
N SER A 41 -23.96 1.75 30.55
CA SER A 41 -24.18 2.26 29.19
C SER A 41 -23.17 3.33 28.81
N ALA A 42 -22.81 4.23 29.74
CA ALA A 42 -21.75 5.21 29.53
C ALA A 42 -20.38 4.54 29.32
N GLU A 43 -20.07 3.49 30.08
CA GLU A 43 -18.85 2.69 29.90
C GLU A 43 -18.79 2.06 28.50
N ARG A 44 -19.88 1.42 28.06
CA ARG A 44 -19.99 0.83 26.71
C ARG A 44 -19.78 1.85 25.61
N LEU A 45 -20.38 3.04 25.73
CA LEU A 45 -20.22 4.13 24.75
C LEU A 45 -18.77 4.58 24.64
N ILE A 46 -18.06 4.68 25.75
CA ILE A 46 -16.65 5.10 25.74
C ILE A 46 -15.76 4.02 25.11
N ILE A 47 -16.00 2.74 25.41
CA ILE A 47 -15.28 1.62 24.77
C ILE A 47 -15.52 1.66 23.26
N ALA A 48 -16.77 1.79 22.83
CA ALA A 48 -17.13 1.87 21.42
C ALA A 48 -16.50 3.10 20.72
N TYR A 49 -16.44 4.24 21.38
CA TYR A 49 -15.77 5.44 20.86
C TYR A 49 -14.27 5.21 20.63
N ASN A 50 -13.58 4.60 21.59
CA ASN A 50 -12.16 4.32 21.46
C ASN A 50 -11.88 3.28 20.36
N GLN A 51 -12.71 2.24 20.26
CA GLN A 51 -12.64 1.25 19.18
C GLN A 51 -12.84 1.92 17.81
N ASN A 52 -13.84 2.80 17.67
CA ASN A 52 -14.06 3.54 16.43
C ASN A 52 -12.86 4.42 16.06
N LYS A 53 -12.21 5.07 17.04
CA LYS A 53 -11.00 5.85 16.78
C LYS A 53 -9.84 4.98 16.31
N GLU A 54 -9.65 3.80 16.88
CA GLU A 54 -8.66 2.84 16.40
C GLU A 54 -8.97 2.33 14.99
N LEU A 55 -10.24 2.07 14.70
CA LEU A 55 -10.70 1.67 13.36
C LEU A 55 -10.44 2.78 12.33
N ASP A 56 -10.66 4.05 12.66
CA ASP A 56 -10.35 5.19 11.78
C ASP A 56 -8.85 5.26 11.47
N ILE A 57 -7.99 5.08 12.48
CA ILE A 57 -6.53 5.04 12.29
C ILE A 57 -6.12 3.86 11.39
N LYS A 58 -6.68 2.67 11.64
CA LYS A 58 -6.42 1.49 10.82
C LYS A 58 -6.93 1.67 9.39
N GLY A 59 -8.08 2.30 9.20
CA GLY A 59 -8.63 2.63 7.89
C GLY A 59 -7.68 3.52 7.09
N LYS A 60 -7.22 4.62 7.70
CA LYS A 60 -6.22 5.51 7.08
C LYS A 60 -4.91 4.81 6.73
N LEU A 61 -4.47 3.88 7.58
CA LEU A 61 -3.27 3.09 7.33
C LEU A 61 -3.47 2.14 6.14
N ILE A 62 -4.62 1.48 6.05
CA ILE A 62 -4.96 0.61 4.92
C ILE A 62 -5.03 1.42 3.63
N ASP A 63 -5.69 2.57 3.62
CA ASP A 63 -5.78 3.45 2.45
C ASP A 63 -4.39 3.87 1.96
N ALA A 64 -3.49 4.22 2.88
CA ALA A 64 -2.11 4.56 2.55
C ALA A 64 -1.36 3.37 1.92
N HIS A 65 -1.54 2.15 2.45
CA HIS A 65 -0.92 0.94 1.89
C HIS A 65 -1.47 0.60 0.49
N ILE A 66 -2.79 0.71 0.30
CA ILE A 66 -3.42 0.49 -1.01
C ILE A 66 -2.85 1.48 -2.02
N LYS A 67 -2.78 2.77 -1.66
CA LYS A 67 -2.24 3.81 -2.54
C LYS A 67 -0.79 3.54 -2.93
N LYS A 68 0.04 3.11 -1.96
CA LYS A 68 1.43 2.71 -2.23
C LYS A 68 1.49 1.52 -3.19
N MET A 69 0.72 0.47 -2.93
CA MET A 69 0.68 -0.73 -3.77
C MET A 69 0.24 -0.41 -5.20
N THR A 70 -0.75 0.46 -5.38
CA THR A 70 -1.18 0.92 -6.71
C THR A 70 -0.07 1.65 -7.45
N LEU A 71 0.67 2.54 -6.78
CA LEU A 71 1.79 3.26 -7.39
C LEU A 71 2.93 2.31 -7.78
N ASP A 72 3.28 1.37 -6.91
CA ASP A 72 4.33 0.37 -7.17
C ASP A 72 3.95 -0.52 -8.37
N PHE A 73 2.68 -0.91 -8.48
CA PHE A 73 2.15 -1.65 -9.63
C PHE A 73 2.24 -0.83 -10.91
N GLN A 74 1.74 0.41 -10.91
CA GLN A 74 1.78 1.29 -12.09
C GLN A 74 3.21 1.56 -12.56
N LYS A 75 4.14 1.80 -11.63
CA LYS A 75 5.56 1.99 -11.91
C LYS A 75 6.16 0.76 -12.58
N SER A 76 5.87 -0.43 -12.04
CA SER A 76 6.34 -1.70 -12.60
C SER A 76 5.77 -1.96 -14.00
N GLN A 77 4.47 -1.71 -14.18
CA GLN A 77 3.81 -1.87 -15.48
C GLN A 77 4.42 -0.95 -16.53
N LEU A 78 4.56 0.34 -16.24
CA LEU A 78 5.15 1.33 -17.15
C LEU A 78 6.55 0.90 -17.61
N ILE A 79 7.34 0.38 -16.70
CA ILE A 79 8.72 -0.05 -17.00
C ILE A 79 8.73 -1.26 -17.92
N LEU A 80 7.88 -2.25 -17.65
CA LEU A 80 7.72 -3.39 -18.56
C LEU A 80 7.31 -2.90 -19.95
N GLU A 81 6.32 -2.02 -20.04
CA GLU A 81 5.90 -1.44 -21.32
C GLU A 81 7.04 -0.72 -22.06
N LYS A 82 7.88 0.04 -21.34
CA LYS A 82 9.04 0.73 -21.94
C LYS A 82 10.10 -0.25 -22.43
N VAL A 83 10.52 -1.18 -21.57
CA VAL A 83 11.58 -2.15 -21.87
C VAL A 83 11.20 -3.05 -23.04
N PHE A 84 9.97 -3.57 -23.04
CA PHE A 84 9.50 -4.39 -24.15
C PHE A 84 9.20 -3.56 -25.41
N GLY A 85 8.71 -2.32 -25.25
CA GLY A 85 8.47 -1.41 -26.38
C GLY A 85 9.75 -0.98 -27.09
N GLU A 86 10.86 -0.81 -26.37
CA GLU A 86 12.17 -0.54 -26.99
C GLU A 86 12.67 -1.73 -27.80
N ARG A 87 12.52 -2.94 -27.27
CA ARG A 87 12.88 -4.16 -27.99
C ARG A 87 12.07 -4.34 -29.27
N ASP A 88 10.77 -4.08 -29.23
CA ASP A 88 9.93 -4.13 -30.41
C ASP A 88 10.44 -3.17 -31.51
N LYS A 89 10.83 -1.95 -31.13
CA LYS A 89 11.43 -0.97 -32.07
C LYS A 89 12.76 -1.45 -32.64
N VAL A 90 13.67 -1.97 -31.80
CA VAL A 90 14.97 -2.47 -32.25
C VAL A 90 14.78 -3.64 -33.21
N LEU A 91 13.98 -4.64 -32.84
CA LEU A 91 13.69 -5.80 -33.68
C LEU A 91 13.04 -5.39 -35.00
N SER A 92 12.05 -4.49 -34.96
CA SER A 92 11.40 -3.94 -36.16
C SER A 92 12.40 -3.23 -37.08
N GLN A 93 13.37 -2.51 -36.52
CA GLN A 93 14.40 -1.85 -37.32
C GLN A 93 15.39 -2.86 -37.93
N GLN A 94 15.74 -3.92 -37.20
CA GLN A 94 16.61 -4.97 -37.72
C GLN A 94 15.96 -5.78 -38.84
N PHE A 95 14.64 -5.99 -38.82
CA PHE A 95 13.93 -6.57 -39.98
C PHE A 95 14.12 -5.73 -41.24
N LYS A 96 14.06 -4.39 -41.14
CA LYS A 96 14.31 -3.50 -42.28
C LYS A 96 15.74 -3.61 -42.80
N VAL A 97 16.72 -3.79 -41.92
CA VAL A 97 18.13 -4.00 -42.29
C VAL A 97 18.30 -5.31 -43.05
N ILE A 98 17.65 -6.38 -42.58
CA ILE A 98 17.65 -7.69 -43.24
C ILE A 98 17.01 -7.57 -44.64
N ASP A 99 15.84 -6.93 -44.75
CA ASP A 99 15.15 -6.72 -46.02
C ASP A 99 16.01 -5.91 -47.01
N GLU A 100 16.75 -4.91 -46.52
CA GLU A 100 17.67 -4.14 -47.35
C GLU A 100 18.87 -4.97 -47.80
N GLY A 101 19.43 -5.81 -46.92
CA GLY A 101 20.48 -6.77 -47.27
C GLY A 101 20.03 -7.74 -48.37
N ILE A 102 18.80 -8.24 -48.28
CA ILE A 102 18.20 -9.09 -49.32
C ILE A 102 18.05 -8.33 -50.65
N ARG A 103 17.47 -7.11 -50.61
CA ARG A 103 17.22 -6.30 -51.82
C ARG A 103 18.50 -5.86 -52.52
N SER A 104 19.54 -5.56 -51.76
CA SER A 104 20.84 -5.12 -52.27
C SER A 104 21.81 -6.26 -52.60
N GLY A 105 21.45 -7.51 -52.31
CA GLY A 105 22.36 -8.66 -52.43
C GLY A 105 23.55 -8.59 -51.46
N ASN A 106 23.46 -7.76 -50.43
CA ASN A 106 24.50 -7.57 -49.42
C ASN A 106 24.32 -8.58 -48.28
N SER A 107 24.95 -9.74 -48.43
CA SER A 107 24.92 -10.82 -47.44
C SER A 107 25.50 -10.41 -46.08
N GLU A 108 26.46 -9.48 -46.03
CA GLU A 108 27.04 -8.99 -44.78
C GLU A 108 26.03 -8.15 -43.98
N LEU A 109 25.29 -7.28 -44.67
CA LEU A 109 24.21 -6.50 -44.06
C LEU A 109 23.08 -7.38 -43.54
N MET A 110 22.71 -8.41 -44.31
CA MET A 110 21.73 -9.41 -43.88
C MET A 110 22.19 -10.15 -42.62
N LEU A 111 23.45 -10.63 -42.62
CA LEU A 111 24.02 -11.37 -41.49
C LEU A 111 24.13 -10.50 -40.23
N MET A 112 24.49 -9.23 -40.38
CA MET A 112 24.52 -8.25 -39.29
C MET A 112 23.15 -8.12 -38.63
N GLY A 113 22.10 -7.89 -39.42
CA GLY A 113 20.74 -7.77 -38.91
C GLY A 113 20.29 -9.02 -38.15
N MET A 114 20.55 -10.22 -38.71
CA MET A 114 20.22 -11.50 -38.06
C MET A 114 20.98 -11.72 -36.74
N LYS A 115 22.27 -11.35 -36.69
CA LYS A 115 23.09 -11.50 -35.49
C LYS A 115 22.57 -10.61 -34.36
N THR A 116 22.33 -9.33 -34.65
CA THR A 116 21.78 -8.39 -33.67
C THR A 116 20.39 -8.84 -33.20
N MET A 117 19.55 -9.38 -34.09
CA MET A 117 18.24 -9.92 -33.72
C MET A 117 18.36 -11.11 -32.75
N THR A 118 19.31 -12.01 -33.01
CA THR A 118 19.57 -13.17 -32.15
C THR A 118 20.11 -12.76 -30.78
N GLU A 119 21.03 -11.79 -30.73
CA GLU A 119 21.55 -11.23 -29.48
C GLU A 119 20.44 -10.60 -28.63
N TYR A 120 19.62 -9.75 -29.24
CA TYR A 120 18.49 -9.15 -28.55
C TYR A 120 17.51 -10.22 -28.08
N ALA A 121 17.06 -11.13 -28.96
CA ALA A 121 16.09 -12.18 -28.62
C ALA A 121 16.58 -13.11 -27.50
N SER A 122 17.87 -13.43 -27.46
CA SER A 122 18.47 -14.32 -26.45
C SER A 122 18.68 -13.64 -25.10
N ASN A 123 18.79 -12.32 -25.06
CA ASN A 123 18.92 -11.57 -23.82
C ASN A 123 17.56 -11.39 -23.14
N CYS A 124 17.40 -11.93 -21.94
CA CYS A 124 16.21 -11.69 -21.10
C CYS A 124 16.25 -10.24 -20.57
N PRO A 125 15.32 -9.36 -20.98
CA PRO A 125 15.35 -7.94 -20.60
C PRO A 125 15.03 -7.69 -19.12
N ILE A 126 14.54 -8.71 -18.43
CA ILE A 126 14.18 -8.69 -17.02
C ILE A 126 15.06 -9.64 -16.21
N ARG A 127 16.23 -10.04 -16.73
CA ARG A 127 17.17 -10.91 -16.00
C ARG A 127 17.63 -10.29 -14.67
N ASN A 128 17.64 -8.96 -14.61
CA ASN A 128 17.95 -8.19 -13.39
C ASN A 128 16.70 -7.57 -12.76
N PHE A 129 15.50 -8.10 -12.99
CA PHE A 129 14.26 -7.52 -12.45
C PHE A 129 14.24 -7.44 -10.92
N ASP A 130 14.95 -8.34 -10.22
CA ASP A 130 15.07 -8.27 -8.76
C ASP A 130 16.05 -7.18 -8.30
N GLU A 131 17.15 -6.95 -9.03
CA GLU A 131 18.02 -5.78 -8.83
C GLU A 131 17.28 -4.48 -9.16
N PHE A 132 16.40 -4.54 -10.16
CA PHE A 132 15.54 -3.44 -10.55
C PHE A 132 14.49 -3.12 -9.46
N LYS A 133 13.85 -4.13 -8.87
CA LYS A 133 12.98 -3.95 -7.68
C LYS A 133 13.76 -3.35 -6.51
N ARG A 134 15.02 -3.74 -6.32
CA ARG A 134 15.87 -3.21 -5.24
C ARG A 134 16.08 -1.70 -5.43
N ILE A 135 16.53 -1.29 -6.62
CA ILE A 135 16.76 0.12 -6.96
C ILE A 135 15.44 0.93 -6.94
N LEU A 136 14.33 0.38 -7.44
CA LEU A 136 13.02 1.05 -7.42
C LEU A 136 12.50 1.38 -6.02
N ASN A 137 12.87 0.54 -5.04
CA ASN A 137 12.45 0.65 -3.64
C ASN A 137 13.45 1.44 -2.79
N ASP A 138 14.64 1.76 -3.32
CA ASP A 138 15.61 2.63 -2.66
C ASP A 138 15.53 4.06 -3.23
N PRO A 139 15.03 5.03 -2.47
CA PRO A 139 14.95 6.42 -2.91
C PRO A 139 16.33 7.09 -3.15
N ASN A 140 17.44 6.45 -2.76
CA ASN A 140 18.79 6.97 -2.93
C ASN A 140 19.59 6.27 -4.05
N GLU A 141 19.09 5.18 -4.62
CA GLU A 141 19.76 4.53 -5.76
C GLU A 141 19.31 5.14 -7.09
N THR A 142 20.28 5.53 -7.90
CA THR A 142 20.03 5.94 -9.29
C THR A 142 20.00 4.70 -10.16
N LEU A 143 18.89 4.50 -10.88
CA LEU A 143 18.77 3.44 -11.86
C LEU A 143 19.62 3.78 -13.09
N TYR A 144 20.77 3.14 -13.21
CA TYR A 144 21.55 3.14 -14.45
C TYR A 144 21.00 2.04 -15.36
N LEU A 145 20.32 2.49 -16.41
CA LEU A 145 19.86 1.62 -17.50
C LEU A 145 21.01 1.49 -18.51
N ASP A 146 21.99 0.64 -18.19
CA ASP A 146 22.98 0.21 -19.19
C ASP A 146 22.30 -0.82 -20.08
N PHE A 147 21.88 -0.38 -21.27
CA PHE A 147 21.42 -1.23 -22.36
C PHE A 147 22.50 -1.30 -23.44
#